data_AF-A0A0M7A056-F1
#
_entry.id   AF-A0A0M7A056-F1
#
_cell.length_a   1.000
_cell.length_b   1.000
_cell.length_c   1.000
_cell.angle_alpha   90.00
_cell.angle_beta   90.00
_cell.angle_gamma   90.00
#
_symmetry.space_group_name_H-M   'P 1'
#
loop_
_entity.id
_entity.type
_entity.pdbx_description
1 polymer ?
#
loop_
_entity_poly.entity_id
_entity_poly.type
_entity_poly.pdbx_seq_one_letter_code
_entity_poly.pdbx_strand_id
1 'polypeptide(L)'
;MKFVNSVIKTAALAGSISFGATAAFAAPPSDGSTLGECYNNWISHCNQTTPGYPNSCYDEVLNHCDSVHSASLGTLSGYKVKSMQRSALTKAKRANTTLVAPKVQPVRVQN
;
A
#
# COMPACT_ATOMS: atom_id res chain seq x y z
N MET A 1 -2.89 46.18 -25.46
CA MET A 1 -2.80 46.24 -23.99
C MET A 1 -2.86 44.82 -23.44
N LYS A 2 -1.97 44.49 -22.51
CA LYS A 2 -1.65 43.13 -22.04
C LYS A 2 -2.75 42.56 -21.13
N PHE A 3 -3.25 41.37 -21.43
CA PHE A 3 -3.97 40.53 -20.47
C PHE A 3 -2.94 39.74 -19.66
N VAL A 4 -2.81 40.08 -18.38
CA VAL A 4 -2.10 39.29 -17.36
C VAL A 4 -2.99 38.10 -17.01
N ASN A 5 -2.75 36.96 -17.63
CA ASN A 5 -3.45 35.72 -17.28
C ASN A 5 -2.62 35.00 -16.20
N SER A 6 -3.04 35.15 -14.95
CA SER A 6 -2.51 34.42 -13.81
C SER A 6 -3.02 32.98 -13.88
N VAL A 7 -2.26 32.10 -14.52
CA VAL A 7 -2.62 30.68 -14.61
C VAL A 7 -2.19 30.01 -13.31
N ILE A 8 -3.17 29.80 -12.45
CA ILE A 8 -3.11 28.97 -11.25
C ILE A 8 -2.54 27.60 -11.66
N LYS A 9 -1.35 27.27 -11.15
CA LYS A 9 -0.77 25.92 -11.27
C LYS A 9 -1.52 24.99 -10.32
N THR A 10 -2.66 24.47 -10.74
CA THR A 10 -3.22 23.26 -10.13
C THR A 10 -2.36 22.08 -10.55
N ALA A 11 -1.43 21.69 -9.67
CA ALA A 11 -0.75 20.42 -9.74
C ALA A 11 -1.76 19.30 -9.47
N ALA A 12 -2.53 18.93 -10.49
CA ALA A 12 -3.26 17.68 -10.51
C ALA A 12 -2.28 16.57 -10.92
N LEU A 13 -1.50 16.07 -9.95
CA LEU A 13 -0.86 14.77 -10.07
C LEU A 13 -1.95 13.72 -9.84
N ALA A 14 -2.83 13.55 -10.83
CA ALA A 14 -3.75 12.44 -10.89
C ALA A 14 -3.00 11.27 -11.54
N GLY A 15 -2.20 10.55 -10.75
CA GLY A 15 -1.73 9.22 -11.09
C GLY A 15 -2.90 8.26 -10.95
N SER A 16 -3.71 8.11 -12.00
CA SER A 16 -4.75 7.08 -12.04
C SER A 16 -4.11 5.72 -12.24
N ILE A 17 -3.66 5.10 -11.15
CA ILE A 17 -3.32 3.67 -11.17
C ILE A 17 -4.63 2.90 -11.22
N SER A 18 -4.78 2.12 -12.26
CA SER A 18 -5.90 1.20 -12.41
C SER A 18 -5.57 -0.04 -11.59
N PHE A 19 -5.93 -0.02 -10.29
CA PHE A 19 -5.83 -1.23 -9.47
C PHE A 19 -6.77 -2.28 -10.03
N GLY A 20 -6.20 -3.37 -10.55
CA GLY A 20 -6.94 -4.53 -11.02
C GLY A 20 -7.55 -5.29 -9.87
N ALA A 21 -8.64 -4.77 -9.29
CA ALA A 21 -9.52 -5.52 -8.43
C ALA A 21 -10.96 -5.15 -8.78
N THR A 22 -11.75 -6.14 -9.18
CA THR A 22 -13.19 -6.04 -9.38
C THR A 22 -13.88 -5.70 -8.06
N ALA A 23 -13.84 -4.44 -7.65
CA ALA A 23 -14.56 -3.91 -6.50
C ALA A 23 -15.03 -2.49 -6.85
N ALA A 24 -16.34 -2.27 -6.71
CA ALA A 24 -17.02 -1.07 -7.15
C ALA A 24 -16.37 0.23 -6.62
N PHE A 25 -15.85 1.04 -7.54
CA PHE A 25 -15.70 2.50 -7.53
C PHE A 25 -15.52 3.22 -6.17
N ALA A 26 -14.59 2.77 -5.32
CA ALA A 26 -14.01 3.64 -4.31
C ALA A 26 -12.97 4.54 -5.00
N ALA A 27 -13.10 5.86 -4.86
CA ALA A 27 -12.06 6.78 -5.33
C ALA A 27 -10.70 6.36 -4.75
N PRO A 28 -9.61 6.42 -5.54
CA PRO A 28 -8.29 6.08 -5.04
C PRO A 28 -7.97 6.95 -3.81
N PRO A 29 -7.38 6.38 -2.75
CA PRO A 29 -6.93 7.14 -1.60
C PRO A 29 -5.90 8.20 -2.02
N SER A 30 -5.77 9.26 -1.22
CA SER A 30 -4.79 10.31 -1.45
C SER A 30 -3.36 9.78 -1.27
N ASP A 31 -2.46 10.17 -2.18
CA ASP A 31 -1.02 9.90 -2.06
C ASP A 31 -0.35 10.65 -0.89
N GLY A 32 -1.09 11.58 -0.26
CA GLY A 32 -0.62 12.36 0.87
C GLY A 32 0.56 13.28 0.54
N SER A 33 0.95 14.10 1.51
CA SER A 33 2.08 15.03 1.33
C SER A 33 3.45 14.36 1.59
N THR A 34 3.45 13.18 2.21
CA THR A 34 4.68 12.45 2.54
C THR A 34 4.60 10.97 2.19
N LEU A 35 5.75 10.34 1.94
CA LEU A 35 5.86 8.90 1.65
C LEU A 35 5.17 8.04 2.72
N GLY A 36 5.32 8.39 3.99
CA GLY A 36 4.69 7.66 5.10
C GLY A 36 3.16 7.76 5.08
N GLU A 37 2.62 8.92 4.73
CA GLU A 37 1.18 9.15 4.60
C GLU A 37 0.62 8.35 3.41
N CYS A 38 1.33 8.37 2.28
CA CYS A 38 1.03 7.56 1.11
C CYS A 38 0.86 6.08 1.47
N TYR A 39 1.87 5.48 2.11
CA TYR A 39 1.79 4.07 2.50
C TYR A 39 0.63 3.79 3.44
N ASN A 40 0.36 4.65 4.42
CA ASN A 40 -0.73 4.42 5.36
C ASN A 40 -2.10 4.47 4.68
N ASN A 41 -2.32 5.45 3.80
CA ASN A 41 -3.58 5.63 3.08
C ASN A 41 -3.85 4.43 2.16
N TRP A 42 -2.84 4.03 1.39
CA TRP A 42 -2.95 2.93 0.44
C TRP A 42 -3.02 1.55 1.10
N ILE A 43 -2.30 1.31 2.20
CA ILE A 43 -2.45 0.05 2.97
C ILE A 43 -3.84 -0.03 3.60
N SER A 44 -4.38 1.09 4.09
CA SER A 44 -5.77 1.13 4.58
C SER A 44 -6.77 0.83 3.47
N HIS A 45 -6.50 1.28 2.24
CA HIS A 45 -7.31 0.93 1.08
C HIS A 45 -7.21 -0.56 0.73
N CYS A 46 -6.00 -1.13 0.65
CA CYS A 46 -5.82 -2.57 0.44
C CYS A 46 -6.50 -3.42 1.52
N ASN A 47 -6.47 -2.98 2.79
CA ASN A 47 -7.17 -3.66 3.87
C ASN A 47 -8.69 -3.75 3.67
N GLN A 48 -9.27 -2.79 2.95
CA GLN A 48 -10.71 -2.69 2.71
C GLN A 48 -11.12 -3.37 1.40
N THR A 49 -10.36 -3.18 0.33
CA THR A 49 -10.71 -3.68 -1.02
C THR A 49 -10.16 -5.07 -1.30
N THR A 50 -8.95 -5.38 -0.82
CA THR A 50 -8.26 -6.64 -1.06
C THR A 50 -7.60 -7.14 0.23
N PRO A 51 -8.37 -7.49 1.28
CA PRO A 51 -7.82 -7.96 2.54
C PRO A 51 -7.07 -9.28 2.34
N GLY A 52 -5.99 -9.48 3.11
CA GLY A 52 -5.20 -10.72 3.05
C GLY A 52 -3.75 -10.49 2.68
N TYR A 53 -2.99 -9.83 3.54
CA TYR A 53 -1.54 -9.71 3.39
C TYR A 53 -0.83 -11.06 3.63
N PRO A 54 0.17 -11.45 2.81
CA PRO A 54 0.69 -10.73 1.65
C PRO A 54 -0.13 -10.93 0.37
N ASN A 55 -0.31 -9.87 -0.42
CA ASN A 55 -0.90 -9.92 -1.76
C ASN A 55 -0.34 -8.79 -2.66
N SER A 56 -0.70 -8.80 -3.95
CA SER A 56 -0.21 -7.84 -4.94
C SER A 56 -0.58 -6.38 -4.65
N CYS A 57 -1.73 -6.11 -4.01
CA CYS A 57 -2.15 -4.75 -3.67
C CYS A 57 -1.10 -4.07 -2.80
N TYR A 58 -0.58 -4.76 -1.78
CA TYR A 58 0.41 -4.18 -0.88
C TYR A 58 1.74 -3.88 -1.59
N ASP A 59 2.19 -4.75 -2.49
CA ASP A 59 3.46 -4.52 -3.20
C ASP A 59 3.32 -3.38 -4.23
N GLU A 60 2.21 -3.36 -4.96
CA GLU A 60 1.90 -2.34 -5.96
C GLU A 60 1.81 -0.94 -5.34
N VAL A 61 1.16 -0.80 -4.17
CA VAL A 61 1.06 0.51 -3.51
C VAL A 61 2.38 0.99 -2.93
N LEU A 62 3.27 0.09 -2.49
CA LEU A 62 4.60 0.49 -2.03
C LEU A 62 5.40 1.06 -3.19
N ASN A 63 5.39 0.39 -4.35
CA ASN A 63 6.06 0.85 -5.55
C ASN A 63 5.46 2.16 -6.10
N HIS A 64 4.13 2.31 -6.03
CA HIS A 64 3.46 3.56 -6.40
C HIS A 64 3.90 4.73 -5.53
N CYS A 65 3.82 4.57 -4.21
CA CYS A 65 4.21 5.62 -3.28
C CYS A 65 5.69 5.99 -3.44
N ASP A 66 6.55 5.02 -3.71
CA ASP A 66 7.95 5.23 -4.05
C ASP A 66 8.12 6.05 -5.33
N SER A 67 7.29 5.81 -6.34
CA SER A 67 7.29 6.56 -7.59
C SER A 67 6.83 8.02 -7.40
N VAL A 68 5.67 8.22 -6.76
CA VAL A 68 5.09 9.55 -6.50
C VAL A 68 5.99 10.40 -5.62
N HIS A 69 6.58 9.79 -4.59
CA HIS A 69 7.48 10.46 -3.65
C HIS A 69 8.96 10.17 -3.95
N SER A 70 9.31 9.92 -5.22
CA SER A 70 10.68 9.62 -5.65
C SER A 70 11.68 10.72 -5.26
N ALA A 71 11.25 11.99 -5.24
CA ALA A 71 12.04 13.10 -4.71
C ALA A 71 12.38 12.94 -3.21
N SER A 72 11.43 12.40 -2.43
CA SER A 72 11.65 12.08 -1.01
C SER A 72 12.59 10.88 -0.85
N LEU A 73 12.56 9.91 -1.76
CA LEU A 73 13.51 8.79 -1.75
C LEU A 73 14.96 9.25 -2.01
N GLY A 74 15.15 10.27 -2.83
CA GLY A 74 16.48 10.86 -3.06
C GLY A 74 17.08 11.55 -1.84
N THR A 75 16.25 11.95 -0.87
CA THR A 75 16.69 12.63 0.37
C THR A 75 16.71 11.71 1.59
N LEU A 76 15.96 10.61 1.57
CA LEU A 76 15.89 9.63 2.64
C LEU A 76 16.86 8.48 2.39
N SER A 77 17.58 8.04 3.44
CA SER A 77 18.34 6.79 3.36
C SER A 77 17.41 5.62 3.01
N GLY A 78 17.83 4.73 2.12
CA GLY A 78 17.06 3.53 1.75
C GLY A 78 16.70 2.65 2.95
N TYR A 79 17.47 2.69 4.03
CA TYR A 79 17.12 2.04 5.29
C TYR A 79 15.86 2.65 5.93
N LYS A 80 15.75 3.98 5.91
CA LYS A 80 14.60 4.71 6.45
C LYS A 80 13.35 4.44 5.61
N VAL A 81 13.49 4.37 4.28
CA VAL A 81 12.41 3.97 3.36
C VAL A 81 11.90 2.58 3.72
N LYS A 82 12.78 1.57 3.78
CA LYS A 82 12.42 0.20 4.16
C LYS A 82 11.77 0.12 5.55
N SER A 83 12.24 0.92 6.51
CA SER A 83 11.65 0.99 7.85
C SER A 83 10.20 1.51 7.83
N MET A 84 9.94 2.55 7.04
CA MET A 84 8.59 3.10 6.87
C MET A 84 7.67 2.11 6.15
N GLN A 85 8.14 1.46 5.09
CA GLN A 85 7.41 0.39 4.40
C GLN A 85 7.00 -0.71 5.40
N ARG A 86 7.97 -1.22 6.19
CA ARG A 86 7.70 -2.23 7.22
C ARG A 86 6.69 -1.76 8.27
N SER A 87 6.84 -0.52 8.74
CA SER A 87 5.95 0.08 9.76
C SER A 87 4.54 0.32 9.23
N ALA A 88 4.38 0.51 7.92
CA ALA A 88 3.08 0.60 7.29
C ALA A 88 2.48 -0.81 7.10
N LEU A 89 3.29 -1.78 6.66
CA LEU A 89 2.89 -3.18 6.48
C LEU A 89 2.50 -3.90 7.78
N THR A 90 2.97 -3.46 8.96
CA THR A 90 2.47 -3.99 10.24
C THR A 90 1.00 -3.66 10.47
N LYS A 91 0.45 -2.63 9.81
CA LYS A 91 -0.97 -2.27 9.81
C LYS A 91 -1.77 -3.01 8.73
N ALA A 92 -1.12 -3.77 7.87
CA ALA A 92 -1.79 -4.58 6.86
C ALA A 92 -2.59 -5.71 7.53
N LYS A 93 -3.83 -5.90 7.07
CA LYS A 93 -4.72 -6.96 7.51
C LYS A 93 -4.22 -8.26 6.92
N ARG A 94 -3.52 -9.03 7.76
CA ARG A 94 -2.99 -10.34 7.40
C ARG A 94 -4.11 -11.26 6.95
N ALA A 95 -3.81 -12.08 5.94
CA ALA A 95 -4.63 -13.24 5.69
C ALA A 95 -4.68 -14.04 7.00
N ASN A 96 -5.89 -14.34 7.48
CA ASN A 96 -6.05 -15.29 8.57
C ASN A 96 -5.62 -16.64 8.02
N THR A 97 -4.33 -16.93 8.05
CA THR A 97 -3.84 -18.29 7.91
C THR A 97 -4.25 -18.97 9.20
N THR A 98 -5.42 -19.61 9.21
CA THR A 98 -5.74 -20.55 10.27
C THR A 98 -4.59 -21.55 10.29
N LEU A 99 -3.71 -21.43 11.30
CA LEU A 99 -2.71 -22.43 11.58
C LEU A 99 -3.49 -23.69 11.98
N VAL A 100 -3.78 -24.53 10.99
CA VAL A 100 -4.29 -25.87 11.25
C VAL A 100 -3.15 -26.56 11.99
N ALA A 101 -3.26 -26.66 13.31
CA ALA A 101 -2.34 -27.43 14.11
C ALA A 101 -2.30 -28.84 13.50
N PRO A 102 -1.11 -29.41 13.21
CA PRO A 102 -1.02 -30.76 12.69
C PRO A 102 -1.74 -31.68 13.68
N LYS A 103 -2.82 -32.31 13.22
CA LYS A 103 -3.60 -33.23 14.03
C LYS A 103 -2.70 -34.44 14.28
N VAL A 104 -2.04 -34.48 15.43
CA VAL A 104 -1.23 -35.63 15.85
C VAL A 104 -2.21 -36.78 16.02
N GLN A 105 -2.28 -37.66 15.03
CA GLN A 105 -3.03 -38.90 15.18
C GLN A 105 -2.26 -39.77 16.17
N PRO A 106 -2.87 -40.24 17.28
CA PRO A 106 -2.21 -41.20 18.15
C PRO A 106 -1.98 -42.48 17.34
N VAL A 107 -0.71 -42.77 17.03
CA VAL A 107 -0.31 -44.06 16.48
C VAL A 107 -0.55 -45.10 17.57
N ARG A 108 -1.60 -45.91 17.41
CA ARG A 108 -1.83 -47.09 18.24
C ARG A 108 -0.79 -48.14 17.83
N VAL A 109 0.33 -48.18 18.52
CA VAL A 109 1.29 -49.29 18.41
C VAL A 109 0.66 -50.49 19.10
N GLN A 110 0.21 -51.48 18.31
CA GLN A 110 -0.03 -52.83 18.80
C GLN A 110 1.21 -53.65 18.46
N ASN A 111 1.98 -54.06 19.47
CA ASN A 111 2.70 -55.33 19.47
C ASN A 111 3.05 -55.74 20.90
#